data_AF-A0A0B1SUT8-F1
#
_entry.id   AF-A0A0B1SUT8-F1
#
_cell.length_a   1.000
_cell.length_b   1.000
_cell.length_c   1.000
_cell.angle_alpha   90.00
_cell.angle_beta   90.00
_cell.angle_gamma   90.00
#
_symmetry.space_group_name_H-M   'P 1'
#
loop_
_entity.id
_entity.type
_entity.pdbx_description
1 polymer ?
#
loop_
_entity_poly.entity_id
_entity_poly.type
_entity_poly.pdbx_seq_one_letter_code
_entity_poly.pdbx_strand_id
1 'polypeptide(L)' 'AFCCISTGVYGYPQDDAAKTVVGLLTEWLAKPENAAHIARIVLVLFNPLDVELYEKFFDDYAQSQK' A
#
# COMPACT_ATOMS: atom_id res chain seq x y z
N ALA A 1 1.97 3.08 -11.49
CA ALA A 1 2.87 3.30 -10.34
C ALA A 1 2.30 4.46 -9.52
N PHE A 2 2.33 4.38 -8.19
CA PHE A 2 1.71 5.36 -7.27
C PHE A 2 2.72 5.84 -6.23
N CYS A 3 2.68 7.12 -5.86
CA CYS A 3 3.45 7.69 -4.76
C CYS A 3 2.64 7.69 -3.44
N CYS A 4 3.21 8.21 -2.36
CA CYS A 4 2.52 8.43 -1.08
C CYS A 4 1.51 9.58 -1.20
N ILE A 5 0.29 9.25 -1.63
CA ILE A 5 -0.77 10.24 -1.83
C ILE A 5 -1.10 10.90 -0.48
N SER A 6 -1.18 12.23 -0.49
CA SER A 6 -1.57 13.09 0.65
C SER A 6 -0.61 13.21 1.83
N THR A 7 0.54 12.52 1.84
CA THR A 7 1.49 12.59 2.98
C THR A 7 2.51 13.73 2.91
N GLY A 8 2.59 14.43 1.78
CA GLY A 8 3.43 15.62 1.60
C GLY A 8 2.76 16.89 2.12
N VAL A 9 2.49 17.84 1.23
CA VAL A 9 1.90 19.16 1.58
C VAL A 9 0.54 19.04 2.30
N TYR A 10 -0.23 17.98 2.02
CA TYR A 10 -1.54 17.76 2.66
C TYR A 10 -1.45 17.17 4.07
N GLY A 11 -0.26 16.75 4.52
CA GLY A 11 0.00 16.40 5.92
C GLY A 11 -0.76 15.19 6.45
N TYR A 12 -1.26 14.32 5.57
CA TYR A 12 -1.91 13.08 6.01
C TYR A 12 -0.87 12.18 6.69
N PRO A 13 -1.14 11.61 7.88
CA PRO A 13 -0.17 10.80 8.60
C PRO A 13 0.29 9.60 7.75
N GLN A 14 1.61 9.37 7.71
CA GLN A 14 2.21 8.36 6.82
C GLN A 14 1.80 6.94 7.19
N ASP A 15 1.65 6.65 8.48
CA ASP A 15 1.21 5.37 9.02
C ASP A 15 -0.25 5.08 8.65
N ASP A 16 -1.13 6.06 8.85
CA ASP A 16 -2.53 5.96 8.44
C ASP A 16 -2.65 5.81 6.91
N ALA A 17 -1.81 6.55 6.15
CA ALA A 17 -1.80 6.47 4.69
C ALA A 17 -1.41 5.07 4.22
N ALA A 18 -0.27 4.58 4.69
CA ALA A 18 0.27 3.30 4.29
C ALA A 18 -0.69 2.16 4.67
N LYS A 19 -1.24 2.18 5.89
CA LYS A 19 -2.24 1.20 6.34
C LYS A 19 -3.48 1.21 5.44
N THR A 20 -3.98 2.40 5.10
CA THR A 20 -5.15 2.55 4.22
C THR A 20 -4.87 2.04 2.81
N VAL A 21 -3.73 2.38 2.23
CA VAL A 21 -3.33 1.95 0.88
C VAL A 21 -3.15 0.44 0.83
N VAL A 22 -2.45 -0.17 1.80
CA VAL A 22 -2.24 -1.62 1.85
C VAL A 22 -3.57 -2.36 1.98
N GLY A 23 -4.45 -1.92 2.88
CA GLY A 23 -5.80 -2.49 3.01
C GLY A 23 -6.59 -2.39 1.71
N LEU A 24 -6.63 -1.21 1.09
CA LEU A 24 -7.31 -1.01 -0.19
C LEU A 24 -6.76 -1.91 -1.30
N LEU A 25 -5.44 -1.99 -1.44
CA LEU A 25 -4.81 -2.78 -2.50
C LEU A 25 -5.07 -4.28 -2.33
N THR A 26 -4.96 -4.77 -1.10
CA THR A 26 -5.18 -6.19 -0.79
C THR A 26 -6.65 -6.57 -0.98
N GLU A 27 -7.60 -5.77 -0.51
CA GLU A 27 -9.03 -5.97 -0.77
C GLU A 27 -9.40 -5.87 -2.25
N TRP A 28 -8.79 -4.91 -2.96
CA TRP A 28 -9.06 -4.72 -4.39
C TRP A 28 -8.51 -5.86 -5.24
N LEU A 29 -7.29 -6.35 -4.94
CA LEU A 29 -6.66 -7.48 -5.63
C LEU A 29 -7.25 -8.84 -5.24
N ALA A 30 -7.90 -8.96 -4.09
CA ALA A 30 -8.62 -10.18 -3.70
C ALA A 30 -9.79 -10.51 -4.65
N LYS A 31 -10.25 -9.53 -5.44
CA LYS A 31 -11.30 -9.70 -6.45
C LYS A 31 -10.68 -10.20 -7.77
N PRO A 32 -11.00 -11.42 -8.24
CA PRO A 32 -10.40 -12.00 -9.44
C PRO A 32 -10.57 -11.13 -10.69
N GLU A 33 -11.69 -10.44 -10.83
CA GLU A 33 -11.96 -9.53 -11.94
C GLU A 33 -10.95 -8.37 -11.98
N ASN A 34 -10.55 -7.85 -10.82
CA ASN A 34 -9.58 -6.76 -10.73
C ASN A 34 -8.16 -7.26 -10.99
N ALA A 35 -7.78 -8.37 -10.37
CA ALA A 35 -6.46 -8.97 -10.52
C ALA A 35 -6.19 -9.40 -11.97
N ALA A 36 -7.21 -9.85 -12.70
CA ALA A 36 -7.07 -10.22 -14.12
C ALA A 36 -6.70 -9.04 -15.04
N HIS A 37 -6.98 -7.80 -14.62
CA HIS A 37 -6.73 -6.60 -15.44
C HIS A 37 -5.39 -5.92 -15.17
N ILE A 38 -4.65 -6.32 -14.12
CA ILE A 38 -3.39 -5.69 -13.74
C ILE A 38 -2.28 -6.72 -13.55
N ALA A 39 -1.17 -6.52 -14.28
CA ALA A 39 0.02 -7.35 -14.15
C ALA A 39 0.91 -6.95 -12.95
N ARG A 40 0.97 -5.66 -12.61
CA ARG A 40 1.86 -5.15 -11.56
C ARG A 40 1.40 -3.80 -11.00
N ILE A 41 1.48 -3.67 -9.68
CA ILE A 41 1.38 -2.39 -8.97
C ILE A 41 2.77 -2.04 -8.46
N VAL A 42 3.18 -0.78 -8.61
CA VAL A 42 4.48 -0.26 -8.15
C VAL A 42 4.23 0.93 -7.26
N LEU A 43 4.67 0.86 -6.01
CA LEU A 43 4.67 1.97 -5.07
C LEU A 43 6.04 2.66 -5.13
N VAL A 44 6.05 3.94 -5.48
CA VAL A 44 7.25 4.76 -5.65
C VAL A 44 7.37 5.65 -4.42
N LEU A 45 8.16 5.18 -3.46
CA LEU A 45 8.34 5.81 -2.16
C LEU A 45 9.66 6.58 -2.15
N PHE A 46 9.68 7.75 -1.51
CA PHE A 46 10.86 8.60 -1.42
C PHE A 46 11.44 8.64 0.00
N ASN A 47 10.58 8.75 1.02
CA ASN A 47 10.99 8.82 2.41
C ASN A 47 11.24 7.38 2.95
N PRO A 48 12.39 7.10 3.60
CA PRO A 48 12.64 5.81 4.23
C PRO A 48 11.54 5.36 5.20
N LEU A 49 10.94 6.30 5.94
CA LEU A 49 9.83 5.99 6.86
C LEU A 49 8.61 5.42 6.13
N ASP A 50 8.29 5.93 4.93
CA ASP A 50 7.20 5.35 4.14
C ASP A 50 7.51 3.91 3.77
N VAL A 51 8.75 3.65 3.32
CA VAL A 51 9.19 2.29 2.94
C VAL A 51 9.01 1.32 4.10
N GLU A 52 9.51 1.67 5.28
CA GLU A 52 9.39 0.85 6.49
C GLU A 52 7.93 0.56 6.85
N LEU A 53 7.05 1.57 6.76
CA LEU A 53 5.63 1.40 7.04
C LEU A 53 4.93 0.49 6.03
N TYR A 54 5.17 0.70 4.74
CA TYR A 54 4.59 -0.14 3.69
C TYR A 54 5.07 -1.59 3.80
N GLU A 55 6.37 -1.83 4.02
CA GLU A 55 6.93 -3.17 4.23
C GLU A 55 6.28 -3.86 5.43
N LYS A 56 6.23 -3.18 6.58
CA LYS A 56 5.58 -3.70 7.79
C LYS A 56 4.13 -4.12 7.54
N PHE A 57 3.32 -3.26 6.93
CA PHE A 57 1.90 -3.56 6.73
C PHE A 57 1.67 -4.67 5.70
N PHE A 58 2.52 -4.79 4.67
CA PHE A 58 2.45 -5.93 3.75
C PHE A 58 2.90 -7.23 4.42
N ASP A 59 3.90 -7.19 5.29
CA ASP A 59 4.33 -8.35 6.08
C ASP A 59 3.24 -8.81 7.05
N ASP A 60 2.61 -7.88 7.76
CA ASP A 60 1.46 -8.14 8.64
C ASP A 60 0.31 -8.79 7.86
N TYR A 61 0.00 -8.26 6.67
CA TYR A 61 -0.99 -8.86 5.78
C TYR A 61 -0.58 -10.28 5.34
N ALA A 62 0.65 -10.48 4.87
CA ALA A 62 1.13 -11.78 4.41
C ALA A 62 1.12 -12.85 5.52
N GLN A 63 1.39 -12.44 6.77
CA GLN A 63 1.27 -13.33 7.93
C GLN A 63 -0.20 -13.67 8.25
N SER A 64 -1.14 -12.74 8.06
CA SER A 64 -2.57 -12.98 8.29
C SER A 64 -3.22 -13.98 7.33
N GLN A 65 -2.59 -14.22 6.17
CA GLN A 65 -3.08 -15.15 5.14
C GLN A 65 -2.53 -16.58 5.28
N LYS A 66 -1.68 -16.85 6.28
CA LYS A 66 -1.17 -18.19 6.60
C LYS A 66 -2.12 -18.93 7.53
#